data_AF-A0A9P5SZL5-F1
#
_entry.id   AF-A0A9P5SZL5-F1
#
_cell.length_a   1.000
_cell.length_b   1.000
_cell.length_c   1.000
_cell.angle_alpha   90.00
_cell.angle_beta   90.00
_cell.angle_gamma   90.00
#
_symmetry.space_group_name_H-M   'P 1'
#
loop_
_entity.id
_entity.type
_entity.pdbx_description
1 polymer ?
#
loop_
_entity_poly.entity_id
_entity_poly.type
_entity_poly.pdbx_seq_one_letter_code
_entity_poly.pdbx_strand_id
1 'polypeptide(L)'
;MDKTGFHCEQDRDSMVKAQQDQQEEGQEQEQEQEYDRYKNNPQLLAETFTTTRLFSFDWASGFVSPFRPSPEDILSTLFSQVNFSSPGQDLLVDLGCGDAKVLVQALKTFPPSRLVRAVGVDLDQSLLHATKDKILQEAKEGKEEEGGMKNCDNGHGDDNDNEGQKKEEEKVGQAIIPRLELYCGDITTMDDPLECIMSPSSGQEINMSRTIMTIRKLLQDCSHVFVYLLPSALTKLAPILLEAVKHDRKVVMSMEWPIPELAQYQVQSTAGDGQFYVYHFPSS
;
A
#
# COMPACT_ATOMS: atom_id res chain seq x y z
N MET A 1 23.24 -28.39 -74.83
CA MET A 1 23.87 -28.68 -73.54
C MET A 1 23.72 -27.42 -72.70
N ASP A 2 22.54 -27.24 -72.10
CA ASP A 2 22.23 -26.04 -71.32
C ASP A 2 22.43 -26.35 -69.83
N LYS A 3 23.44 -25.71 -69.25
CA LYS A 3 23.73 -25.71 -67.82
C LYS A 3 23.44 -24.31 -67.29
N THR A 4 22.22 -24.07 -66.82
CA THR A 4 21.88 -22.88 -66.03
C THR A 4 20.83 -23.28 -65.00
N GLY A 5 21.25 -23.39 -63.74
CA GLY A 5 20.38 -23.66 -62.60
C GLY A 5 21.22 -24.08 -61.41
N PHE A 6 20.84 -23.62 -60.22
CA PHE A 6 21.54 -23.72 -58.93
C PHE A 6 22.53 -22.60 -58.64
N HIS A 7 22.01 -21.44 -58.22
CA HIS A 7 22.63 -20.52 -57.24
C HIS A 7 21.60 -19.45 -56.83
N CYS A 8 20.53 -19.82 -56.10
CA CYS A 8 19.58 -18.82 -55.56
C CYS A 8 18.69 -19.31 -54.39
N GLU A 9 19.17 -20.22 -53.53
CA GLU A 9 18.41 -20.62 -52.32
C GLU A 9 19.09 -20.24 -51.01
N GLN A 10 20.42 -20.14 -50.98
CA GLN A 10 21.14 -19.79 -49.73
C GLN A 10 20.99 -18.33 -49.30
N ASP A 11 20.65 -17.42 -50.21
CA ASP A 11 20.52 -15.99 -49.87
C ASP A 11 19.19 -15.65 -49.17
N ARG A 12 18.16 -16.52 -49.28
CA ARG A 12 16.84 -16.24 -48.68
C ARG A 12 16.82 -16.52 -47.18
N ASP A 13 17.43 -17.61 -46.73
CA ASP A 13 17.43 -17.98 -45.30
C ASP A 13 18.28 -17.02 -44.45
N SER A 14 19.34 -16.47 -45.03
CA SER A 14 20.16 -15.40 -44.41
C SER A 14 19.33 -14.15 -44.13
N MET A 15 18.45 -13.76 -45.05
CA MET A 15 17.66 -12.53 -44.95
C MET A 15 16.53 -12.62 -43.93
N VAL A 16 15.91 -13.80 -43.78
CA VAL A 16 14.82 -14.01 -42.81
C VAL A 16 15.35 -14.00 -41.37
N LYS A 17 16.53 -14.58 -41.13
CA LYS A 17 17.12 -14.62 -39.79
C LYS A 17 17.55 -13.21 -39.31
N ALA A 18 18.13 -12.41 -40.21
CA ALA A 18 18.50 -11.03 -39.87
C ALA A 18 17.29 -10.12 -39.56
N GLN A 19 16.11 -10.42 -40.11
CA GLN A 19 14.88 -9.69 -39.79
C GLN A 19 14.26 -10.11 -38.46
N GLN A 20 14.42 -11.37 -38.05
CA GLN A 20 13.95 -11.85 -36.75
C GLN A 20 14.84 -11.33 -35.60
N ASP A 21 16.16 -11.37 -35.76
CA ASP A 21 17.10 -10.86 -34.74
C ASP A 21 16.91 -9.34 -34.51
N GLN A 22 16.60 -8.56 -35.57
CA GLN A 22 16.29 -7.13 -35.44
C GLN A 22 14.92 -6.84 -34.80
N GLN A 23 13.97 -7.77 -34.90
CA GLN A 23 12.68 -7.64 -34.22
C GLN A 23 12.79 -7.98 -32.73
N GLU A 24 13.61 -8.96 -32.35
CA GLU A 24 13.86 -9.30 -30.94
C GLU A 24 14.67 -8.21 -30.22
N GLU A 25 15.74 -7.67 -30.84
CA GLU A 25 16.49 -6.54 -30.25
C GLU A 25 15.63 -5.26 -30.11
N GLY A 26 14.70 -5.03 -31.04
CA GLY A 26 13.75 -3.91 -30.93
C GLY A 26 12.75 -4.08 -29.80
N GLN A 27 12.29 -5.32 -29.54
CA GLN A 27 11.37 -5.62 -28.44
C GLN A 27 12.07 -5.63 -27.07
N GLU A 28 13.33 -6.07 -26.98
CA GLU A 28 14.14 -5.94 -25.77
C GLU A 28 14.49 -4.48 -25.45
N GLN A 29 14.81 -3.66 -26.47
CA GLN A 29 15.06 -2.22 -26.26
C GLN A 29 13.80 -1.42 -25.92
N GLU A 30 12.62 -1.82 -26.39
CA GLU A 30 11.35 -1.21 -25.96
C GLU A 30 10.94 -1.64 -24.54
N GLN A 31 11.29 -2.86 -24.10
CA GLN A 31 11.11 -3.30 -22.71
C GLN A 31 12.13 -2.68 -21.74
N GLU A 32 13.38 -2.43 -22.14
CA GLU A 32 14.35 -1.68 -21.31
C GLU A 32 14.07 -0.17 -21.27
N GLN A 33 13.35 0.37 -22.26
CA GLN A 33 12.84 1.75 -22.24
C GLN A 33 11.50 1.89 -21.49
N GLU A 34 10.95 0.79 -20.96
CA GLU A 34 9.84 0.81 -20.02
C GLU A 34 10.27 1.44 -18.68
N TYR A 35 10.31 2.76 -18.70
CA TYR A 35 9.84 3.62 -17.63
C TYR A 35 10.63 3.58 -16.30
N ASP A 36 11.91 3.97 -16.33
CA ASP A 36 12.50 4.63 -15.17
C ASP A 36 11.91 6.05 -15.03
N ARG A 37 10.68 6.12 -14.49
CA ARG A 37 9.92 7.35 -14.22
C ARG A 37 10.69 8.31 -13.29
N TYR A 38 11.70 7.81 -12.57
CA TYR A 38 12.53 8.59 -11.64
C TYR A 38 13.62 9.39 -12.36
N LYS A 39 14.03 8.96 -13.57
CA LYS A 39 15.02 9.69 -14.39
C LYS A 39 14.48 11.03 -14.93
N ASN A 40 13.17 11.10 -15.18
CA ASN A 40 12.50 12.26 -15.78
C ASN A 40 11.71 13.13 -14.79
N ASN A 41 11.63 12.75 -13.51
CA ASN A 41 10.97 13.52 -12.45
C ASN A 41 11.90 13.66 -11.22
N PRO A 42 13.03 14.37 -11.33
CA PRO A 42 14.01 14.51 -10.25
C PRO A 42 13.43 15.14 -8.96
N GLN A 43 12.32 15.86 -9.06
CA GLN A 43 11.56 16.38 -7.91
C GLN A 43 10.96 15.27 -7.03
N LEU A 44 10.71 14.06 -7.56
CA LEU A 44 10.27 12.91 -6.76
C LEU A 44 11.40 12.31 -5.90
N LEU A 45 12.66 12.69 -6.19
CA LEU A 45 13.84 12.34 -5.41
C LEU A 45 14.28 13.50 -4.49
N ALA A 46 13.62 14.66 -4.54
CA ALA A 46 14.12 15.87 -3.89
C ALA A 46 13.88 15.93 -2.37
N GLU A 47 13.06 15.03 -1.82
CA GLU A 47 12.90 14.83 -0.38
C GLU A 47 13.48 13.47 0.06
N THR A 48 14.67 13.13 -0.41
CA THR A 48 15.39 11.98 0.13
C THR A 48 15.87 12.31 1.53
N PHE A 49 15.16 11.82 2.55
CA PHE A 49 15.86 11.24 3.68
C PHE A 49 16.86 10.24 3.11
N THR A 50 18.12 10.30 3.55
CA THR A 50 19.12 9.29 3.16
C THR A 50 18.65 7.95 3.70
N THR A 51 17.91 7.21 2.88
CA THR A 51 17.53 5.83 3.17
C THR A 51 18.84 5.07 3.33
N THR A 52 19.12 4.63 4.55
CA THR A 52 20.18 3.67 4.83
C THR A 52 19.93 2.50 3.88
N ARG A 53 20.78 2.33 2.86
CA ARG A 53 20.67 1.21 1.93
C ARG A 53 20.48 -0.06 2.77
N LEU A 54 19.32 -0.70 2.67
CA LEU A 54 19.10 -2.05 3.19
C LEU A 54 19.98 -2.97 2.33
N PHE A 55 21.22 -3.17 2.78
CA PHE A 55 22.34 -3.81 2.04
C PHE A 55 22.15 -5.31 1.75
N SER A 56 20.94 -5.85 1.82
CA SER A 56 20.65 -7.28 1.60
C SER A 56 19.50 -7.56 0.63
N PHE A 57 18.78 -6.56 0.16
CA PHE A 57 17.69 -6.78 -0.79
C PHE A 57 18.17 -6.48 -2.21
N ASP A 58 18.00 -7.46 -3.09
CA ASP A 58 18.28 -7.31 -4.52
C ASP A 58 17.20 -6.44 -5.17
N TRP A 59 17.32 -5.13 -5.04
CA TRP A 59 16.44 -4.16 -5.70
C TRP A 59 16.40 -4.37 -7.22
N ALA A 60 17.47 -4.93 -7.82
CA ALA A 60 17.58 -5.18 -9.25
C ALA A 60 16.75 -6.38 -9.72
N SER A 61 16.28 -7.24 -8.81
CA SER A 61 15.32 -8.29 -9.13
C SER A 61 13.88 -7.78 -9.38
N GLY A 62 13.64 -6.47 -9.19
CA GLY A 62 12.35 -5.83 -9.47
C GLY A 62 11.26 -6.11 -8.44
N PHE A 63 11.64 -6.56 -7.23
CA PHE A 63 10.69 -7.03 -6.21
C PHE A 63 10.39 -6.05 -5.09
N VAL A 64 11.16 -4.98 -4.95
CA VAL A 64 10.91 -3.98 -3.91
C VAL A 64 10.43 -2.69 -4.56
N SER A 65 9.19 -2.30 -4.22
CA SER A 65 8.61 -1.04 -4.68
C SER A 65 9.30 0.12 -3.95
N PRO A 66 9.71 1.19 -4.64
CA PRO A 66 10.21 2.39 -3.97
C PRO A 66 9.10 3.00 -3.11
N PHE A 67 9.48 3.56 -1.97
CA PHE A 67 8.52 4.24 -1.10
C PHE A 67 8.00 5.51 -1.77
N ARG A 68 6.68 5.56 -1.99
CA ARG A 68 5.95 6.74 -2.44
C ARG A 68 4.70 6.89 -1.58
N PRO A 69 4.59 7.94 -0.76
CA PRO A 69 3.41 8.11 0.10
C PRO A 69 2.16 8.29 -0.77
N SER A 70 1.05 7.72 -0.30
CA SER A 70 -0.24 7.87 -0.97
C SER A 70 -0.78 9.30 -0.81
N PRO A 71 -1.17 9.99 -1.90
CA PRO A 71 -1.78 11.32 -1.80
C PRO A 71 -3.12 11.32 -1.06
N GLU A 72 -3.35 12.32 -0.20
CA GLU A 72 -4.49 12.36 0.73
C GLU A 72 -5.84 12.55 0.04
N ASP A 73 -5.85 13.31 -1.05
CA ASP A 73 -7.02 13.58 -1.88
C ASP A 73 -7.51 12.30 -2.58
N ILE A 74 -6.57 11.49 -3.08
CA ILE A 74 -6.87 10.18 -3.66
C ILE A 74 -7.42 9.24 -2.58
N LEU A 75 -6.78 9.17 -1.41
CA LEU A 75 -7.23 8.32 -0.31
C LEU A 75 -8.62 8.73 0.20
N SER A 76 -8.90 10.03 0.27
CA SER A 76 -10.24 10.54 0.62
C SER A 76 -11.29 10.10 -0.40
N THR A 77 -10.95 10.18 -1.69
CA THR A 77 -11.82 9.73 -2.78
C THR A 77 -12.05 8.22 -2.71
N LEU A 78 -10.99 7.43 -2.53
CA LEU A 78 -11.06 5.98 -2.38
C LEU A 78 -11.95 5.58 -1.19
N PHE A 79 -11.71 6.15 -0.01
CA PHE A 79 -12.49 5.81 1.18
C PHE A 79 -13.94 6.29 1.11
N SER A 80 -14.26 7.31 0.31
CA SER A 80 -15.66 7.67 0.05
C SER A 80 -16.43 6.61 -0.75
N GLN A 81 -15.72 5.75 -1.47
CA GLN A 81 -16.27 4.75 -2.39
C GLN A 81 -16.26 3.33 -1.81
N VAL A 82 -15.45 3.09 -0.79
CA VAL A 82 -15.30 1.77 -0.16
C VAL A 82 -16.24 1.64 1.03
N ASN A 83 -16.96 0.52 1.10
CA ASN A 83 -17.92 0.28 2.16
C ASN A 83 -17.43 -0.77 3.16
N PHE A 84 -16.99 -0.29 4.32
CA PHE A 84 -16.88 -1.10 5.55
C PHE A 84 -18.28 -1.41 6.05
N SER A 85 -18.79 -2.57 5.61
CA SER A 85 -20.18 -3.00 5.64
C SER A 85 -20.51 -3.95 6.78
N SER A 86 -19.51 -4.47 7.51
CA SER A 86 -19.70 -5.48 8.56
C SER A 86 -19.48 -4.81 9.92
N PRO A 87 -20.55 -4.33 10.59
CA PRO A 87 -20.40 -3.53 11.80
C PRO A 87 -19.61 -4.27 12.86
N GLY A 88 -18.54 -3.64 13.34
CA GLY A 88 -17.68 -4.21 14.38
C GLY A 88 -16.88 -5.44 13.94
N GLN A 89 -16.68 -5.67 12.63
CA GLN A 89 -15.89 -6.80 12.13
C GLN A 89 -14.84 -6.41 11.09
N ASP A 90 -15.03 -5.31 10.36
CA ASP A 90 -14.11 -5.02 9.27
C ASP A 90 -12.69 -4.71 9.75
N LEU A 91 -11.74 -5.36 9.10
CA LEU A 91 -10.30 -5.21 9.25
C LEU A 91 -9.71 -4.85 7.88
N LEU A 92 -8.92 -3.78 7.85
CA LEU A 92 -8.12 -3.34 6.70
C LEU A 92 -6.68 -3.86 6.84
N VAL A 93 -6.16 -4.50 5.80
CA VAL A 93 -4.74 -4.87 5.68
C VAL A 93 -4.12 -4.04 4.55
N ASP A 94 -2.98 -3.42 4.80
CA ASP A 94 -2.17 -2.70 3.80
C ASP A 94 -0.84 -3.45 3.58
N LEU A 95 -0.63 -3.96 2.37
CA LEU A 95 0.58 -4.71 2.00
C LEU A 95 1.57 -3.78 1.29
N GLY A 96 2.71 -3.51 1.93
CA GLY A 96 3.63 -2.45 1.55
C GLY A 96 3.22 -1.10 2.14
N CYS A 97 2.91 -1.09 3.44
CA CYS A 97 2.24 0.06 4.08
C CYS A 97 3.12 1.30 4.27
N GLY A 98 4.44 1.20 4.10
CA GLY A 98 5.39 2.31 4.21
C GLY A 98 5.27 3.09 5.51
N ASP A 99 4.79 4.34 5.40
CA ASP A 99 4.57 5.26 6.52
C ASP A 99 3.21 5.10 7.22
N ALA A 100 2.49 4.02 6.93
CA ALA A 100 1.16 3.70 7.43
C ALA A 100 0.10 4.79 7.18
N LYS A 101 0.33 5.73 6.24
CA LYS A 101 -0.57 6.85 5.98
C LYS A 101 -1.97 6.39 5.60
N VAL A 102 -2.07 5.35 4.77
CA VAL A 102 -3.35 4.74 4.36
C VAL A 102 -4.13 4.24 5.57
N LEU A 103 -3.46 3.53 6.47
CA LEU A 103 -4.04 2.94 7.68
C LEU A 103 -4.50 4.01 8.67
N VAL A 104 -3.64 5.01 8.91
CA VAL A 104 -3.97 6.15 9.77
C VAL A 104 -5.18 6.87 9.21
N GLN A 105 -5.17 7.25 7.92
CA GLN A 105 -6.28 7.96 7.29
C GLN A 105 -7.57 7.13 7.31
N ALA A 106 -7.51 5.82 7.09
CA ALA A 106 -8.68 4.95 7.23
C ALA A 106 -9.23 4.97 8.67
N LEU A 107 -8.39 4.83 9.69
CA LEU A 107 -8.80 4.84 11.10
C LEU A 107 -9.33 6.21 11.57
N LYS A 108 -8.86 7.31 10.96
CA LYS A 108 -9.43 8.66 11.14
C LYS A 108 -10.80 8.79 10.48
N THR A 109 -10.94 8.25 9.27
CA THR A 109 -12.16 8.37 8.44
C THR A 109 -13.29 7.52 8.99
N PHE A 110 -12.99 6.31 9.48
CA PHE A 110 -13.99 5.34 9.89
C PHE A 110 -14.02 5.14 11.40
N PRO A 111 -15.20 5.25 12.03
CA PRO A 111 -15.35 4.98 13.45
C PRO A 111 -15.09 3.50 13.76
N PRO A 112 -14.77 3.16 15.03
CA PRO A 112 -14.55 1.77 15.45
C PRO A 112 -15.72 0.81 15.16
N SER A 113 -16.95 1.34 15.09
CA SER A 113 -18.14 0.57 14.72
C SER A 113 -18.16 0.12 13.26
N ARG A 114 -17.38 0.76 12.38
CA ARG A 114 -17.24 0.39 10.96
C ARG A 114 -15.92 -0.31 10.70
N LEU A 115 -14.80 0.30 11.08
CA LEU A 115 -13.47 -0.28 10.91
C LEU A 115 -12.90 -0.63 12.28
N VAL A 116 -12.80 -1.90 12.63
CA VAL A 116 -12.33 -2.29 13.97
C VAL A 116 -10.85 -2.00 14.12
N ARG A 117 -10.07 -2.40 13.13
CA ARG A 117 -8.61 -2.34 13.15
C ARG A 117 -8.03 -2.22 11.75
N ALA A 118 -6.79 -1.76 11.70
CA ALA A 118 -5.99 -1.67 10.49
C ALA A 118 -4.60 -2.25 10.76
N VAL A 119 -4.10 -3.05 9.83
CA VAL A 119 -2.82 -3.76 9.94
C VAL A 119 -1.95 -3.41 8.75
N GLY A 120 -0.75 -2.92 9.02
CA GLY A 120 0.27 -2.64 8.00
C GLY A 120 1.35 -3.70 8.00
N VAL A 121 1.76 -4.13 6.81
CA VAL A 121 2.97 -4.94 6.62
C VAL A 121 3.92 -4.20 5.70
N ASP A 122 5.19 -4.10 6.08
CA ASP A 122 6.25 -3.58 5.22
C ASP A 122 7.54 -4.39 5.40
N LEU A 123 8.44 -4.31 4.42
CA LEU A 123 9.75 -4.94 4.47
C LEU A 123 10.79 -4.05 5.18
N ASP A 124 10.61 -2.73 5.15
CA ASP A 124 11.54 -1.78 5.76
C ASP A 124 11.24 -1.59 7.25
N GLN A 125 11.94 -2.38 8.07
CA GLN A 125 11.87 -2.31 9.53
C GLN A 125 12.18 -0.90 10.06
N SER A 126 13.13 -0.18 9.47
CA SER A 126 13.53 1.14 9.95
C SER A 126 12.43 2.17 9.70
N LEU A 127 11.80 2.12 8.52
CA LEU A 127 10.64 2.94 8.19
C LEU A 127 9.47 2.66 9.14
N LEU A 128 9.20 1.39 9.45
CA LEU A 128 8.13 1.02 10.39
C LEU A 128 8.39 1.53 11.82
N HIS A 129 9.64 1.48 12.29
CA HIS A 129 10.01 2.05 13.60
C HIS A 129 9.83 3.57 13.62
N ALA A 130 10.31 4.28 12.60
CA ALA A 130 10.12 5.73 12.49
C ALA A 130 8.63 6.11 12.45
N THR A 131 7.83 5.33 11.71
CA THR A 131 6.38 5.50 11.59
C THR A 131 5.69 5.31 12.94
N LYS A 132 6.02 4.24 13.67
CA LYS A 132 5.52 3.99 15.02
C LYS A 132 5.86 5.15 15.96
N ASP A 133 7.11 5.61 15.96
CA ASP A 133 7.55 6.69 16.85
C ASP A 133 6.81 8.00 16.54
N LYS A 134 6.62 8.32 15.24
CA LYS A 134 5.83 9.47 14.79
C LYS A 134 4.39 9.40 15.28
N ILE A 135 3.70 8.28 15.07
CA ILE A 135 2.30 8.08 15.49
C ILE A 135 2.16 8.19 17.02
N LEU A 136 3.11 7.63 17.77
CA LEU A 136 3.12 7.72 19.24
C LEU A 136 3.41 9.14 19.74
N GLN A 137 4.26 9.89 19.03
CA GLN A 137 4.56 11.28 19.36
C GLN A 137 3.35 12.19 19.12
N GLU A 138 2.70 12.09 17.96
CA GLU A 138 1.48 12.84 17.63
C GLU A 138 0.36 12.59 18.67
N ALA A 139 0.23 11.34 19.16
CA ALA A 139 -0.75 11.00 20.18
C ALA A 139 -0.41 11.51 21.60
N LYS A 140 0.86 11.87 21.88
CA LYS A 140 1.28 12.45 23.17
C LYS A 140 1.12 13.97 23.18
N GLU A 141 1.46 14.63 22.08
CA GLU A 141 1.33 16.09 21.95
C GLU A 141 -0.14 16.50 22.10
N GLY A 142 -1.06 15.67 21.60
CA GLY A 142 -2.49 15.74 21.89
C GLY A 142 -2.90 15.32 23.32
N LYS A 143 -2.13 15.65 24.35
CA LYS A 143 -2.54 15.55 25.76
C LYS A 143 -2.20 16.79 26.57
N GLU A 144 -1.20 17.54 26.15
CA GLU A 144 -0.68 18.66 26.94
C GLU A 144 -1.53 19.92 26.80
N GLU A 145 -2.33 20.05 25.74
CA GLU A 145 -3.18 21.22 25.50
C GLU A 145 -4.45 21.24 26.38
N GLU A 146 -5.02 20.09 26.76
CA GLU A 146 -6.22 20.03 27.63
C GLU A 146 -5.98 20.39 29.11
N GLY A 147 -4.73 20.35 29.60
CA GLY A 147 -4.39 20.54 31.02
C GLY A 147 -4.05 21.97 31.46
N GLY A 148 -3.95 22.92 30.53
CA GLY A 148 -3.32 24.23 30.73
C GLY A 148 -4.24 25.42 31.07
N MET A 149 -5.57 25.23 31.17
CA MET A 149 -6.51 26.34 31.37
C MET A 149 -6.51 26.82 32.84
N LYS A 150 -5.48 27.58 33.23
CA LYS A 150 -5.48 28.36 34.47
C LYS A 150 -6.28 29.64 34.27
N ASN A 151 -7.34 29.78 35.06
CA ASN A 151 -8.18 30.95 35.28
C ASN A 151 -7.47 32.30 35.03
N CYS A 152 -7.90 33.01 33.99
CA CYS A 152 -7.70 34.44 33.83
C CYS A 152 -9.06 35.11 33.72
N ASP A 153 -9.36 35.85 34.77
CA ASP A 153 -10.57 36.62 35.01
C ASP A 153 -10.67 37.82 34.03
N ASN A 154 -11.90 38.08 33.56
CA ASN A 154 -12.45 39.32 33.00
C ASN A 154 -11.78 40.03 31.81
N GLY A 155 -12.44 39.97 30.64
CA GLY A 155 -12.28 40.99 29.59
C GLY A 155 -13.16 40.75 28.36
N HIS A 156 -14.16 41.61 28.15
CA HIS A 156 -15.00 41.69 26.94
C HIS A 156 -14.15 41.85 25.66
N GLY A 157 -14.49 41.09 24.60
CA GLY A 157 -14.05 41.41 23.23
C GLY A 157 -14.21 40.26 22.22
N ASP A 158 -15.25 40.38 21.41
CA ASP A 158 -15.54 39.89 20.04
C ASP A 158 -14.71 38.76 19.36
N ASP A 159 -15.49 37.83 18.78
CA ASP A 159 -15.31 37.05 17.54
C ASP A 159 -13.99 36.30 17.30
N ASN A 160 -13.98 34.99 17.58
CA ASN A 160 -12.96 34.08 17.03
C ASN A 160 -13.48 32.64 16.85
N ASP A 161 -13.90 32.29 15.62
CA ASP A 161 -14.48 30.98 15.25
C ASP A 161 -13.44 29.85 15.04
N ASN A 162 -12.17 30.03 15.41
CA ASN A 162 -11.08 29.11 15.05
C ASN A 162 -10.68 28.09 16.14
N GLU A 163 -11.32 28.10 17.32
CA GLU A 163 -11.00 27.15 18.41
C GLU A 163 -11.61 25.75 18.24
N GLY A 164 -12.55 25.57 17.30
CA GLY A 164 -13.28 24.31 17.11
C GLY A 164 -12.47 23.18 16.45
N GLN A 165 -11.67 23.49 15.43
CA GLN A 165 -10.98 22.46 14.63
C GLN A 165 -9.87 21.73 15.39
N LYS A 166 -9.14 22.45 16.26
CA LYS A 166 -7.96 21.88 16.94
C LYS A 166 -8.32 20.80 17.98
N LYS A 167 -9.49 20.92 18.63
CA LYS A 167 -9.96 19.96 19.64
C LYS A 167 -10.42 18.62 19.06
N GLU A 168 -10.77 18.57 17.77
CA GLU A 168 -11.24 17.35 17.13
C GLU A 168 -10.06 16.45 16.72
N GLU A 169 -8.95 17.03 16.23
CA GLU A 169 -7.75 16.29 15.82
C GLU A 169 -7.05 15.58 17.00
N GLU A 170 -7.04 16.18 18.20
CA GLU A 170 -6.40 15.65 19.41
C GLU A 170 -7.00 14.31 19.87
N LYS A 171 -8.33 14.17 19.81
CA LYS A 171 -9.04 12.93 20.18
C LYS A 171 -8.79 11.79 19.21
N VAL A 172 -8.41 12.11 17.98
CA VAL A 172 -8.25 11.13 16.90
C VAL A 172 -6.97 10.30 17.10
N GLY A 173 -5.85 10.92 17.50
CA GLY A 173 -4.58 10.20 17.71
C GLY A 173 -4.66 9.09 18.77
N GLN A 174 -5.32 9.37 19.90
CA GLN A 174 -5.50 8.39 20.97
C GLN A 174 -6.44 7.25 20.57
N ALA A 175 -7.42 7.52 19.69
CA ALA A 175 -8.36 6.51 19.20
C ALA A 175 -7.73 5.56 18.17
N ILE A 176 -6.63 5.95 17.51
CA ILE A 176 -5.95 5.15 16.47
C ILE A 176 -5.08 4.04 17.09
N ILE A 177 -4.26 4.37 18.09
CA ILE A 177 -3.24 3.44 18.63
C ILE A 177 -3.79 2.06 19.03
N PRO A 178 -4.95 1.94 19.70
CA PRO A 178 -5.51 0.63 20.07
C PRO A 178 -6.02 -0.20 18.88
N ARG A 179 -6.09 0.39 17.68
CA ARG A 179 -6.66 -0.20 16.47
C ARG A 179 -5.64 -0.38 15.35
N LEU A 180 -4.40 0.06 15.55
CA LEU A 180 -3.33 -0.01 14.56
C LEU A 180 -2.29 -1.06 14.93
N GLU A 181 -1.96 -1.92 13.98
CA GLU A 181 -0.90 -2.92 14.11
C GLU A 181 0.10 -2.75 12.96
N LEU A 182 1.40 -2.89 13.23
CA LEU A 182 2.46 -2.83 12.22
C LEU A 182 3.34 -4.05 12.35
N TYR A 183 3.60 -4.69 11.21
CA TYR A 183 4.42 -5.88 11.09
C TYR A 183 5.52 -5.68 10.05
N CYS A 184 6.70 -6.20 10.35
CA CYS A 184 7.81 -6.28 9.41
C CYS A 184 7.88 -7.69 8.80
N GLY A 185 7.97 -7.79 7.48
CA GLY A 185 8.15 -9.07 6.80
C GLY A 185 7.95 -9.00 5.29
N ASP A 186 8.28 -10.10 4.62
CA ASP A 186 8.11 -10.23 3.17
C ASP A 186 6.66 -10.60 2.84
N ILE A 187 5.96 -9.71 2.13
CA ILE A 187 4.57 -9.92 1.72
C ILE A 187 4.42 -11.02 0.65
N THR A 188 5.52 -11.47 0.04
CA THR A 188 5.53 -12.53 -0.98
C THR A 188 5.67 -13.94 -0.40
N THR A 189 6.01 -14.07 0.89
CA THR A 189 6.10 -15.36 1.58
C THR A 189 4.92 -15.56 2.54
N MET A 190 3.96 -16.39 2.11
CA MET A 190 2.65 -16.50 2.77
C MET A 190 2.67 -17.04 4.21
N ASP A 191 3.63 -17.90 4.51
CA ASP A 191 3.69 -18.69 5.74
C ASP A 191 4.88 -18.31 6.64
N ASP A 192 5.72 -17.37 6.18
CA ASP A 192 6.83 -16.88 6.99
C ASP A 192 6.29 -16.02 8.14
N PRO A 193 6.93 -16.12 9.33
CA PRO A 193 6.53 -15.34 10.48
C PRO A 193 6.81 -13.85 10.24
N LEU A 194 5.82 -13.01 10.53
CA LEU A 194 5.96 -11.57 10.55
C LEU A 194 6.44 -11.09 11.93
N GLU A 195 7.38 -10.15 11.95
CA GLU A 195 7.85 -9.51 13.18
C GLU A 195 6.91 -8.37 13.58
N CYS A 196 6.38 -8.41 14.80
CA CYS A 196 5.49 -7.36 15.31
C CYS A 196 6.29 -6.10 15.72
N ILE A 197 6.09 -4.98 15.02
CA ILE A 197 6.69 -3.67 15.34
C ILE A 197 5.79 -2.87 16.28
N MET A 198 4.49 -2.87 16.01
CA MET A 198 3.47 -2.18 16.79
C MET A 198 2.27 -3.10 16.97
N SER A 199 1.84 -3.27 18.23
CA SER A 199 0.62 -4.01 18.58
C SER A 199 -0.27 -3.13 19.45
N PRO A 200 -1.58 -3.43 19.52
CA PRO A 200 -2.49 -2.70 20.38
C PRO A 200 -2.01 -2.80 21.82
N SER A 201 -1.93 -1.66 22.50
CA SER A 201 -1.59 -1.62 23.93
C SER A 201 -2.78 -2.12 24.75
N SER A 202 -3.10 -3.42 24.67
CA SER A 202 -3.97 -4.04 25.67
C SER A 202 -3.16 -4.05 26.97
N GLY A 203 -3.52 -3.18 27.93
CA GLY A 203 -2.84 -3.01 29.23
C GLY A 203 -2.88 -4.23 30.16
N GLN A 204 -2.92 -5.44 29.61
CA GLN A 204 -2.66 -6.68 30.30
C GLN A 204 -1.42 -7.30 29.66
N GLU A 205 -0.40 -7.56 30.49
CA GLU A 205 0.70 -8.45 30.15
C GLU A 205 0.11 -9.85 29.89
N ILE A 206 -0.36 -10.10 28.66
CA ILE A 206 -0.83 -11.41 28.27
C ILE A 206 0.40 -12.28 28.07
N ASN A 207 0.73 -12.97 29.14
CA ASN A 207 1.62 -14.11 29.16
C ASN A 207 0.95 -15.25 28.34
N MET A 208 1.74 -15.89 27.46
CA MET A 208 1.45 -17.11 26.68
C MET A 208 0.91 -16.98 25.24
N SER A 209 1.71 -17.56 24.33
CA SER A 209 1.42 -17.92 22.93
C SER A 209 0.96 -16.76 22.04
N ARG A 210 1.87 -15.82 21.75
CA ARG A 210 1.71 -14.96 20.57
C ARG A 210 1.56 -15.88 19.38
N THR A 211 0.34 -15.98 18.86
CA THR A 211 0.12 -16.70 17.61
C THR A 211 1.01 -16.05 16.58
N ILE A 212 1.84 -16.86 15.92
CA ILE A 212 2.69 -16.40 14.84
C ILE A 212 1.78 -15.77 13.78
N MET A 213 2.03 -14.51 13.47
CA MET A 213 1.31 -13.82 12.41
C MET A 213 2.00 -14.09 11.09
N THR A 214 1.24 -14.37 10.04
CA THR A 214 1.72 -14.59 8.67
C THR A 214 0.80 -13.84 7.70
N ILE A 215 1.24 -13.64 6.46
CA ILE A 215 0.40 -13.01 5.42
C ILE A 215 -0.86 -13.84 5.18
N ARG A 216 -0.74 -15.18 5.15
CA ARG A 216 -1.90 -16.07 5.05
C ARG A 216 -2.92 -15.79 6.13
N LYS A 217 -2.48 -15.67 7.39
CA LYS A 217 -3.39 -15.42 8.51
C LYS A 217 -4.05 -14.05 8.42
N LEU A 218 -3.27 -13.00 8.13
CA LEU A 218 -3.82 -11.66 7.93
C LEU A 218 -4.85 -11.62 6.81
N LEU A 219 -4.54 -12.26 5.69
CA LEU A 219 -5.43 -12.38 4.55
C LEU A 219 -6.58 -13.33 4.77
N GLN A 220 -6.62 -14.17 5.81
CA GLN A 220 -7.81 -14.92 6.22
C GLN A 220 -8.72 -14.04 7.07
N ASP A 221 -8.15 -13.31 8.02
CA ASP A 221 -8.90 -12.56 9.04
C ASP A 221 -9.43 -11.20 8.53
N CYS A 222 -8.87 -10.64 7.44
CA CYS A 222 -9.25 -9.32 6.96
C CYS A 222 -10.57 -9.28 6.18
N SER A 223 -11.09 -8.07 5.99
CA SER A 223 -12.25 -7.81 5.10
C SER A 223 -11.83 -7.02 3.85
N HIS A 224 -10.79 -6.19 4.00
CA HIS A 224 -10.32 -5.27 3.00
C HIS A 224 -8.80 -5.39 2.90
N VAL A 225 -8.28 -5.35 1.68
CA VAL A 225 -6.84 -5.32 1.39
C VAL A 225 -6.56 -4.09 0.54
N PHE A 226 -5.56 -3.31 0.93
CA PHE A 226 -5.01 -2.22 0.14
C PHE A 226 -3.61 -2.61 -0.36
N VAL A 227 -3.30 -2.26 -1.61
CA VAL A 227 -1.98 -2.42 -2.20
C VAL A 227 -1.61 -1.20 -3.04
N TYR A 228 -0.38 -0.72 -2.90
CA TYR A 228 0.22 0.28 -3.79
C TYR A 228 1.64 -0.14 -4.14
N LEU A 229 1.75 -1.01 -5.14
CA LEU A 229 2.97 -1.72 -5.50
C LEU A 229 3.20 -1.64 -7.00
N LEU A 230 4.44 -1.90 -7.44
CA LEU A 230 4.77 -2.03 -8.86
C LEU A 230 4.04 -3.22 -9.51
N PRO A 231 3.80 -3.18 -10.84
CA PRO A 231 3.14 -4.25 -11.57
C PRO A 231 3.76 -5.64 -11.34
N SER A 232 5.10 -5.74 -11.31
CA SER A 232 5.80 -7.00 -11.06
C SER A 232 5.46 -7.64 -9.71
N ALA A 233 5.32 -6.83 -8.66
CA ALA A 233 4.91 -7.28 -7.32
C ALA A 233 3.42 -7.64 -7.29
N LEU A 234 2.57 -6.87 -7.98
CA LEU A 234 1.14 -7.19 -8.11
C LEU A 234 0.93 -8.52 -8.83
N THR A 235 1.65 -8.81 -9.90
CA THR A 235 1.59 -10.11 -10.60
C THR A 235 1.89 -11.28 -9.67
N LYS A 236 2.83 -11.12 -8.73
CA LYS A 236 3.15 -12.16 -7.73
C LYS A 236 2.04 -12.34 -6.68
N LEU A 237 1.43 -11.23 -6.24
CA LEU A 237 0.35 -11.27 -5.26
C LEU A 237 -1.00 -11.65 -5.88
N ALA A 238 -1.16 -11.50 -7.20
CA ALA A 238 -2.41 -11.69 -7.91
C ALA A 238 -3.10 -13.04 -7.61
N PRO A 239 -2.40 -14.20 -7.57
CA PRO A 239 -3.06 -15.47 -7.22
C PRO A 239 -3.70 -15.48 -5.84
N ILE A 240 -3.04 -14.86 -4.86
CA ILE A 240 -3.50 -14.79 -3.47
C ILE A 240 -4.64 -13.77 -3.33
N LEU A 241 -4.50 -12.61 -3.97
CA LEU A 241 -5.56 -11.59 -3.99
C LEU A 241 -6.81 -12.09 -4.73
N LEU A 242 -6.64 -12.90 -5.78
CA LEU A 242 -7.73 -13.55 -6.48
C LEU A 242 -8.46 -14.55 -5.58
N GLU A 243 -7.73 -15.35 -4.80
CA GLU A 243 -8.31 -16.26 -3.81
C GLU A 243 -9.13 -15.49 -2.77
N ALA A 244 -8.54 -14.43 -2.21
CA ALA A 244 -9.17 -13.53 -1.25
C ALA A 244 -10.49 -12.92 -1.77
N VAL A 245 -10.52 -12.43 -3.01
CA VAL A 245 -11.74 -11.88 -3.63
C VAL A 245 -12.76 -12.97 -3.89
N LYS A 246 -12.35 -14.11 -4.48
CA LYS A 246 -13.25 -15.15 -4.97
C LYS A 246 -13.88 -15.99 -3.86
N HIS A 247 -13.08 -16.39 -2.87
CA HIS A 247 -13.50 -17.37 -1.87
C HIS A 247 -13.96 -16.70 -0.58
N ASP A 248 -13.25 -15.66 -0.16
CA ASP A 248 -13.51 -15.01 1.11
C ASP A 248 -14.32 -13.71 0.97
N ARG A 249 -14.68 -13.35 -0.28
CA ARG A 249 -15.47 -12.15 -0.62
C ARG A 249 -14.85 -10.86 -0.10
N LYS A 250 -13.53 -10.79 -0.07
CA LYS A 250 -12.79 -9.60 0.37
C LYS A 250 -12.88 -8.49 -0.69
N VAL A 251 -12.74 -7.26 -0.23
CA VAL A 251 -12.57 -6.09 -1.09
C VAL A 251 -11.08 -5.82 -1.25
N VAL A 252 -10.60 -5.76 -2.49
CA VAL A 252 -9.21 -5.40 -2.79
C VAL A 252 -9.20 -4.01 -3.43
N MET A 253 -8.34 -3.14 -2.92
CA MET A 253 -8.11 -1.79 -3.42
C MET A 253 -6.66 -1.71 -3.91
N SER A 254 -6.47 -1.30 -5.16
CA SER A 254 -5.14 -1.08 -5.73
C SER A 254 -4.99 0.35 -6.22
N MET A 255 -3.89 1.00 -5.86
CA MET A 255 -3.60 2.35 -6.33
C MET A 255 -2.60 2.32 -7.49
N GLU A 256 -2.81 3.22 -8.45
CA GLU A 256 -2.03 3.45 -9.67
C GLU A 256 -2.04 2.32 -10.71
N TRP A 257 -2.10 1.05 -10.33
CA TRP A 257 -2.00 -0.07 -11.26
C TRP A 257 -3.17 -1.04 -11.17
N PRO A 258 -3.75 -1.49 -12.29
CA PRO A 258 -4.76 -2.54 -12.26
C PRO A 258 -4.10 -3.90 -11.95
N ILE A 259 -4.91 -4.86 -11.53
CA ILE A 259 -4.53 -6.25 -11.32
C ILE A 259 -5.30 -7.08 -12.35
N PRO A 260 -4.70 -7.38 -13.53
CA PRO A 260 -5.41 -7.98 -14.67
C PRO A 260 -6.16 -9.27 -14.33
N GLU A 261 -5.62 -10.09 -13.43
CA GLU A 261 -6.20 -11.35 -12.98
C GLU A 261 -7.53 -11.15 -12.22
N LEU A 262 -7.75 -9.96 -11.64
CA LEU A 262 -8.95 -9.58 -10.92
C LEU A 262 -9.93 -8.76 -11.79
N ALA A 263 -9.65 -8.55 -13.09
CA ALA A 263 -10.43 -7.65 -13.95
C ALA A 263 -11.93 -7.96 -13.98
N GLN A 264 -12.33 -9.25 -13.92
CA GLN A 264 -13.74 -9.66 -13.88
C GLN A 264 -14.47 -9.28 -12.58
N TYR A 265 -13.72 -8.92 -11.53
CA TYR A 265 -14.23 -8.49 -10.23
C TYR A 265 -14.08 -6.97 -10.03
N GLN A 266 -13.54 -6.24 -11.01
CA GLN A 266 -13.40 -4.80 -10.92
C GLN A 266 -14.79 -4.16 -10.96
N VAL A 267 -15.10 -3.36 -9.94
CA VAL A 267 -16.39 -2.67 -9.84
C VAL A 267 -16.25 -1.16 -9.97
N GLN A 268 -15.05 -0.64 -9.76
CA GLN A 268 -14.78 0.78 -9.77
C GLN A 268 -13.36 1.06 -10.18
N SER A 269 -13.19 2.13 -10.94
CA SER A 269 -11.89 2.71 -11.23
C SER A 269 -12.03 4.20 -11.48
N THR A 270 -11.00 4.96 -11.11
CA THR A 270 -10.86 6.37 -11.50
C THR A 270 -9.90 6.48 -12.68
N ALA A 271 -10.04 7.54 -13.47
CA ALA A 271 -9.14 7.84 -14.59
C ALA A 271 -8.34 9.11 -14.27
N GLY A 272 -7.10 9.18 -14.75
CA GLY A 272 -6.21 10.34 -14.60
C GLY A 272 -5.15 10.16 -13.51
N ASP A 273 -4.56 11.27 -13.08
CA ASP A 273 -3.58 11.26 -12.00
C ASP A 273 -4.22 10.76 -10.71
N GLY A 274 -3.61 9.74 -10.11
CA GLY A 274 -4.15 9.14 -8.90
C GLY A 274 -5.25 8.10 -9.12
N GLN A 275 -5.20 7.41 -10.25
CA GLN A 275 -6.10 6.29 -10.50
C GLN A 275 -6.03 5.23 -9.40
N PHE A 276 -7.17 4.65 -9.06
CA PHE A 276 -7.26 3.47 -8.21
C PHE A 276 -8.32 2.52 -8.76
N TYR A 277 -8.28 1.28 -8.27
CA TYR A 277 -9.13 0.18 -8.70
C TYR A 277 -9.70 -0.51 -7.46
N VAL A 278 -10.99 -0.83 -7.50
CA VAL A 278 -11.67 -1.60 -6.45
C VAL A 278 -12.21 -2.88 -7.04
N TYR A 279 -11.87 -4.00 -6.42
CA TYR A 279 -12.29 -5.34 -6.80
C TYR A 279 -13.11 -5.97 -5.69
N HIS A 280 -14.26 -6.56 -6.03
CA HIS A 280 -15.04 -7.37 -5.09
C HIS A 280 -15.87 -8.44 -5.81
N PHE A 281 -16.22 -9.48 -5.08
CA PHE A 281 -17.14 -10.49 -5.60
C PHE A 281 -18.55 -9.90 -5.77
N PRO A 282 -19.24 -10.11 -6.90
CA PRO A 282 -20.61 -9.61 -7.09
C PRO A 282 -21.56 -10.23 -6.06
N SER A 283 -22.40 -9.41 -5.43
CA SER A 283 -23.50 -9.92 -4.62
C SER A 283 -24.55 -10.48 -5.58
N SER A 284 -24.78 -11.79 -5.53
CA SER A 284 -25.83 -12.48 -6.28
C SER A 284 -27.22 -12.05 -5.85
#